data_AF-W4V5L1-F1
#
_entry.id   AF-W4V5L1-F1
#
_cell.length_a   1.000
_cell.length_b   1.000
_cell.length_c   1.000
_cell.angle_alpha   90.00
_cell.angle_beta   90.00
_cell.angle_gamma   90.00
#
_symmetry.space_group_name_H-M   'P 1'
#
loop_
_entity.id
_entity.type
_entity.pdbx_description
1 polymer ?
#
loop_
_entity_poly.entity_id
_entity_poly.type
_entity_poly.pdbx_seq_one_letter_code
_entity_poly.pdbx_strand_id
1 'polypeptide(L)'
;MTINAPEEPDSDLRTEDYELNIKIKKDGSFIDPETVVNNIQLLTDRNTPPLEGYNYKYLVDNKGVLYLKVIIEDTLITKPSEKIRLNVSLKNLDGGSYEVVGKIEVIDPISRQRLAFSDEAVYKVK
;
A
#
# COMPACT_ATOMS: atom_id res chain seq x y z
N MET A 1 2.17 2.28 9.43
CA MET A 1 0.85 2.82 9.01
C MET A 1 -0.20 1.82 9.41
N THR A 2 -1.36 2.27 9.89
CA THR A 2 -2.43 1.38 10.38
C THR A 2 -3.71 1.72 9.62
N ILE A 3 -4.28 0.75 8.90
CA ILE A 3 -5.56 0.88 8.21
C ILE A 3 -6.66 0.40 9.17
N ASN A 4 -7.75 1.15 9.28
CA ASN A 4 -8.96 0.73 10.00
C ASN A 4 -10.03 0.34 8.97
N ALA A 5 -10.84 -0.66 9.28
CA ALA A 5 -11.95 -1.09 8.44
C ALA A 5 -13.11 -0.07 8.44
N PRO A 6 -13.93 -0.01 7.38
CA PRO A 6 -15.13 0.83 7.32
C PRO A 6 -16.21 0.39 8.33
N GLU A 7 -17.09 1.32 8.71
CA GLU A 7 -18.22 1.08 9.62
C GLU A 7 -19.37 0.36 8.88
N GLU A 8 -19.65 -0.87 9.32
CA GLU A 8 -20.70 -1.83 8.92
C GLU A 8 -20.50 -2.63 7.60
N PRO A 9 -20.62 -3.98 7.63
CA PRO A 9 -20.49 -4.82 6.45
C PRO A 9 -21.79 -4.85 5.66
N ASP A 10 -21.77 -4.34 4.43
CA ASP A 10 -22.80 -4.62 3.45
C ASP A 10 -22.80 -6.14 3.16
N SER A 11 -23.99 -6.72 2.96
CA SER A 11 -24.25 -8.17 2.95
C SER A 11 -23.68 -8.96 1.76
N ASP A 12 -22.72 -8.38 1.04
CA ASP A 12 -21.98 -9.00 -0.06
C ASP A 12 -20.51 -9.11 0.37
N LEU A 13 -20.21 -10.16 1.14
CA LEU A 13 -18.83 -10.49 1.56
C LEU A 13 -18.02 -10.96 0.35
N ARG A 14 -17.60 -10.01 -0.49
CA ARG A 14 -16.69 -10.25 -1.60
C ARG A 14 -15.27 -10.00 -1.15
N THR A 15 -14.34 -10.71 -1.78
CA THR A 15 -12.93 -10.40 -1.66
C THR A 15 -12.64 -9.10 -2.40
N GLU A 16 -11.63 -8.37 -1.91
CA GLU A 16 -11.18 -7.12 -2.49
C GLU A 16 -9.66 -7.15 -2.68
N ASP A 17 -9.18 -6.50 -3.74
CA ASP A 17 -7.76 -6.23 -3.93
C ASP A 17 -7.41 -4.89 -3.27
N TYR A 18 -6.34 -4.88 -2.46
CA TYR A 18 -5.80 -3.66 -1.85
C TYR A 18 -4.49 -3.29 -2.53
N GLU A 19 -4.48 -2.14 -3.21
CA GLU A 19 -3.31 -1.59 -3.88
C GLU A 19 -2.72 -0.42 -3.07
N LEU A 20 -1.51 -0.59 -2.54
CA LEU A 20 -0.73 0.48 -1.90
C LEU A 20 0.30 1.03 -2.89
N ASN A 21 0.10 2.27 -3.30
CA ASN A 21 0.99 3.02 -4.18
C ASN A 21 1.95 3.87 -3.34
N ILE A 22 3.24 3.67 -3.51
CA ILE A 22 4.29 4.30 -2.70
C ILE A 22 5.25 5.06 -3.63
N LYS A 23 5.31 6.38 -3.45
CA LYS A 23 6.32 7.25 -4.04
C LYS A 23 7.30 7.68 -2.97
N ILE A 24 8.55 7.91 -3.36
CA ILE A 24 9.59 8.37 -2.43
C ILE A 24 10.12 9.70 -2.93
N LYS A 25 10.26 10.66 -2.01
CA LYS A 25 10.93 11.93 -2.24
C LYS A 25 12.25 11.98 -1.48
N LYS A 26 13.23 12.62 -2.10
CA LYS A 26 14.45 13.11 -1.47
C LYS A 26 14.54 14.62 -1.69
N ASP A 27 14.67 15.38 -0.62
CA ASP A 27 14.81 16.84 -0.66
C ASP A 27 13.72 17.52 -1.51
N GLY A 28 12.48 17.06 -1.35
CA GLY A 28 11.29 17.58 -2.02
C GLY A 28 11.02 17.03 -3.43
N SER A 29 11.97 16.32 -4.04
CA SER A 29 11.83 15.76 -5.40
C SER A 29 11.58 14.26 -5.39
N PHE A 30 10.73 13.76 -6.29
CA PHE A 30 10.54 12.31 -6.43
C PHE A 30 11.81 11.63 -6.94
N ILE A 31 12.14 10.48 -6.37
CA ILE A 31 13.27 9.64 -6.77
C ILE A 31 12.77 8.26 -7.19
N ASP A 32 13.64 7.51 -7.86
CA ASP A 32 13.41 6.11 -8.18
C ASP A 32 13.34 5.26 -6.89
N PRO A 33 12.19 4.67 -6.54
CA PRO A 33 12.06 3.84 -5.35
C PRO A 33 12.88 2.54 -5.41
N GLU A 34 13.26 2.03 -6.59
CA GLU A 34 14.11 0.83 -6.72
C GLU A 34 15.49 1.04 -6.08
N THR A 35 15.98 2.29 -6.10
CA THR A 35 17.31 2.63 -5.57
C THR A 35 17.39 2.59 -4.04
N VAL A 36 16.26 2.79 -3.36
CA VAL A 36 16.20 2.97 -1.90
C VAL A 36 15.30 1.95 -1.20
N VAL A 37 14.40 1.25 -1.88
CA VAL A 37 13.62 0.17 -1.26
C VAL A 37 14.50 -1.05 -1.07
N ASN A 38 14.56 -1.53 0.18
CA ASN A 38 15.33 -2.72 0.54
C ASN A 38 14.46 -3.97 0.54
N ASN A 39 13.35 -3.89 1.27
CA ASN A 39 12.48 -5.03 1.51
C ASN A 39 11.04 -4.55 1.70
N ILE A 40 10.09 -5.36 1.25
CA ILE A 40 8.67 -5.16 1.44
C ILE A 40 8.14 -6.47 2.02
N GLN A 41 7.48 -6.38 3.17
CA GLN A 41 7.02 -7.56 3.89
C GLN A 41 5.60 -7.35 4.38
N LEU A 42 4.73 -8.31 4.05
CA LEU A 42 3.44 -8.46 4.70
C LEU A 42 3.64 -9.04 6.10
N LEU A 43 3.20 -8.30 7.12
CA LEU A 43 3.25 -8.75 8.51
C LEU A 43 1.95 -9.47 8.85
N THR A 44 2.04 -10.79 8.97
CA THR A 44 0.91 -11.65 9.31
C THR A 44 0.84 -11.90 10.82
N ASP A 45 -0.30 -11.62 11.44
CA ASP A 45 -0.61 -12.01 12.81
C ASP A 45 -2.06 -12.49 12.93
N ARG A 46 -2.52 -12.75 14.16
CA ARG A 46 -3.89 -13.24 14.42
C ARG A 46 -5.02 -12.30 13.96
N ASN A 47 -4.70 -11.04 13.67
CA ASN A 47 -5.64 -10.03 13.18
C ASN A 47 -5.45 -9.75 11.68
N THR A 48 -4.63 -10.52 10.97
CA THR A 48 -4.54 -10.41 9.52
C THR A 48 -5.77 -11.09 8.90
N PRO A 49 -6.52 -10.40 8.02
CA PRO A 49 -7.63 -11.02 7.31
C PRO A 49 -7.13 -12.16 6.39
N PRO A 50 -7.98 -13.13 6.05
CA PRO A 50 -7.71 -14.04 4.94
C PRO A 50 -7.41 -13.26 3.65
N LEU A 51 -6.36 -13.67 2.95
CA LEU A 51 -5.90 -13.14 1.66
C LEU A 51 -5.24 -14.25 0.86
N GLU A 52 -5.35 -14.22 -0.46
CA GLU A 52 -4.75 -15.25 -1.34
C GLU A 52 -3.31 -14.93 -1.73
N GLY A 53 -3.03 -13.66 -1.99
CA GLY A 53 -1.80 -13.25 -2.65
C GLY A 53 -1.20 -11.94 -2.16
N TYR A 54 0.11 -11.82 -2.36
CA TYR A 54 0.86 -10.61 -2.12
C TYR A 54 1.98 -10.50 -3.16
N ASN A 55 1.99 -9.39 -3.90
CA ASN A 55 3.05 -9.08 -4.84
C ASN A 55 3.33 -7.57 -4.89
N TYR A 56 4.39 -7.19 -5.60
CA TYR A 56 4.67 -5.79 -5.87
C TYR A 56 5.34 -5.61 -7.23
N LYS A 57 5.20 -4.41 -7.79
CA LYS A 57 5.80 -3.99 -9.06
C LYS A 57 6.09 -2.50 -9.09
N TYR A 58 7.03 -2.09 -9.92
CA TYR A 58 7.34 -0.69 -10.17
C TYR A 58 6.60 -0.21 -11.42
N LEU A 59 5.96 0.95 -11.33
CA LEU A 59 5.12 1.53 -12.38
C LEU A 59 5.35 3.03 -12.47
N VAL A 60 5.11 3.60 -13.66
CA VAL A 60 5.18 5.05 -13.88
C VAL A 60 3.77 5.62 -13.94
N ASP A 61 3.52 6.70 -13.22
CA ASP A 61 2.24 7.40 -13.27
C ASP A 61 2.11 8.32 -14.51
N ASN A 62 0.94 8.93 -14.70
CA ASN A 62 0.69 9.82 -15.84
C ASN A 62 1.52 11.12 -15.81
N LYS A 63 2.23 11.41 -14.72
CA LYS A 63 3.14 12.56 -14.57
C LYS A 63 4.60 12.15 -14.76
N GLY A 64 4.88 10.89 -15.11
CA GLY A 64 6.25 10.38 -15.28
C GLY A 64 6.94 10.01 -13.96
N VAL A 65 6.22 9.93 -12.84
CA VAL A 65 6.80 9.56 -11.55
C VAL A 65 6.77 8.05 -11.37
N LEU A 66 7.95 7.44 -11.20
CA LEU A 66 8.08 6.03 -10.84
C LEU A 66 7.62 5.80 -9.39
N TYR A 67 6.81 4.77 -9.17
CA TYR A 67 6.29 4.41 -7.86
C TYR A 67 6.26 2.89 -7.70
N LEU A 68 6.33 2.45 -6.44
CA LEU A 68 6.15 1.06 -6.05
C LEU A 68 4.65 0.80 -5.82
N LYS A 69 4.06 -0.14 -6.56
CA LYS A 69 2.71 -0.65 -6.31
C LYS A 69 2.80 -1.98 -5.59
N VAL A 70 2.28 -2.04 -4.37
CA VAL A 70 2.09 -3.27 -3.60
C VAL A 70 0.64 -3.71 -3.75
N ILE A 71 0.41 -4.99 -4.07
CA ILE A 71 -0.92 -5.56 -4.30
C ILE A 71 -1.13 -6.68 -3.29
N ILE A 72 -2.23 -6.60 -2.53
CA ILE A 72 -2.74 -7.68 -1.70
C ILE A 72 -4.01 -8.18 -2.38
N GLU A 73 -4.01 -9.45 -2.75
CA GLU A 73 -5.04 -10.05 -3.61
C GLU A 73 -6.07 -10.80 -2.78
N ASP A 74 -7.32 -10.70 -3.20
CA ASP A 74 -8.45 -11.45 -2.67
C ASP A 74 -8.56 -11.42 -1.14
N THR A 75 -8.56 -10.22 -0.57
CA THR A 75 -8.68 -10.03 0.88
C THR A 75 -10.13 -9.99 1.33
N LEU A 76 -10.47 -10.72 2.39
CA LEU A 76 -11.79 -10.67 3.01
C LEU A 76 -11.73 -10.15 4.44
N ILE A 77 -12.16 -8.89 4.66
CA ILE A 77 -12.25 -8.29 5.99
C ILE A 77 -13.65 -8.54 6.56
N THR A 78 -13.73 -9.35 7.62
CA THR A 78 -15.00 -9.72 8.27
C THR A 78 -15.16 -9.08 9.65
N LYS A 79 -14.08 -8.58 10.25
CA LYS A 79 -14.07 -8.01 11.60
C LYS A 79 -13.41 -6.64 11.63
N PRO A 80 -13.94 -5.68 12.42
CA PRO A 80 -13.30 -4.37 12.60
C PRO A 80 -11.87 -4.41 13.15
N SER A 81 -11.52 -5.50 13.84
CA SER A 81 -10.18 -5.72 14.39
C SER A 81 -9.15 -6.17 13.35
N GLU A 82 -9.58 -6.63 12.18
CA GLU A 82 -8.70 -7.16 11.14
C GLU A 82 -7.97 -6.02 10.43
N LYS A 83 -6.65 -6.20 10.20
CA LYS A 83 -5.78 -5.19 9.61
C LYS A 83 -4.72 -5.83 8.73
N ILE A 84 -4.54 -5.26 7.54
CA ILE A 84 -3.38 -5.51 6.69
C ILE A 84 -2.23 -4.64 7.20
N ARG A 85 -1.04 -5.21 7.43
CA ARG A 85 0.16 -4.48 7.84
C ARG A 85 1.31 -4.77 6.89
N LEU A 86 1.81 -3.72 6.27
CA LEU A 86 2.98 -3.77 5.40
C LEU A 86 4.16 -3.07 6.07
N ASN A 87 5.31 -3.73 6.06
CA ASN A 87 6.59 -3.16 6.43
C ASN A 87 7.39 -2.89 5.15
N VAL A 88 7.71 -1.61 4.90
CA VAL A 88 8.57 -1.19 3.79
C VAL A 88 9.86 -0.66 4.39
N SER A 89 10.94 -1.42 4.21
CA SER A 89 12.27 -1.05 4.69
C SER A 89 13.04 -0.36 3.59
N LEU A 90 13.71 0.74 3.93
CA LEU A 90 14.57 1.50 3.02
C LEU A 90 16.05 1.19 3.29
N LYS A 91 16.89 1.31 2.27
CA LYS A 91 18.37 1.20 2.30
C LYS A 91 18.99 2.43 1.63
N ASN A 92 20.30 2.57 1.79
CA ASN A 92 21.11 3.60 1.12
C ASN A 92 20.55 5.01 1.34
N LEU A 93 20.05 5.27 2.55
CA LEU A 93 19.60 6.58 2.96
C LEU A 93 20.83 7.44 3.25
N ASP A 94 21.35 8.08 2.20
CA ASP A 94 22.42 9.06 2.33
C ASP A 94 21.92 10.34 3.02
N GLY A 95 22.80 11.32 3.25
CA GLY A 95 22.37 12.64 3.75
C GLY A 95 21.23 13.25 2.91
N GLY A 96 20.34 13.96 3.61
CA GLY A 96 19.15 14.60 3.03
C GLY A 96 17.88 14.28 3.80
N SER A 97 16.76 14.79 3.31
CA SER A 97 15.42 14.57 3.86
C SER A 97 14.62 13.61 2.97
N TYR A 98 14.12 12.51 3.55
CA TYR A 98 13.31 11.55 2.80
C TYR A 98 11.86 11.58 3.25
N GLU A 99 10.96 11.50 2.28
CA GLU A 99 9.52 11.40 2.51
C GLU A 99 8.94 10.25 1.71
N VAL A 100 8.10 9.45 2.34
CA VAL A 100 7.32 8.40 1.68
C VAL A 100 5.91 8.91 1.51
N VAL A 101 5.42 8.95 0.27
CA VAL A 101 4.06 9.34 -0.07
C VAL A 101 3.28 8.09 -0.44
N GLY A 102 2.30 7.71 0.38
CA GLY A 102 1.48 6.52 0.21
C GLY A 102 0.04 6.84 -0.16
N LYS A 103 -0.55 6.04 -1.05
CA LYS A 103 -1.99 6.09 -1.38
C LYS A 103 -2.54 4.68 -1.51
N ILE A 104 -3.69 4.41 -0.91
CA ILE A 104 -4.38 3.13 -0.99
C ILE A 104 -5.53 3.22 -1.99
N GLU A 105 -5.71 2.20 -2.81
CA GLU A 105 -6.89 1.98 -3.63
C GLU A 105 -7.46 0.58 -3.36
N VAL A 106 -8.78 0.48 -3.28
CA VAL A 106 -9.51 -0.78 -3.11
C VAL A 106 -10.18 -1.10 -4.45
N ILE A 107 -9.92 -2.29 -4.97
CA ILE A 107 -10.32 -2.71 -6.31
C ILE A 107 -11.18 -3.97 -6.23
N ASP A 108 -12.27 -4.00 -6.98
CA ASP A 108 -13.06 -5.21 -7.18
C ASP A 108 -12.26 -6.20 -8.05
N PRO A 109 -11.95 -7.42 -7.55
CA PRO A 109 -11.03 -8.33 -8.24
C PRO A 109 -11.58 -8.83 -9.58
N ILE A 110 -12.91 -8.88 -9.75
CA ILE A 110 -13.59 -9.43 -10.94
C ILE A 110 -13.68 -8.37 -12.04
N SER A 111 -14.26 -7.21 -11.72
CA SER A 111 -14.54 -6.13 -12.66
C SER A 111 -13.36 -5.17 -12.85
N ARG A 112 -12.36 -5.25 -11.96
CA ARG A 112 -11.22 -4.33 -11.87
C ARG A 112 -11.63 -2.87 -11.64
N GLN A 113 -12.86 -2.64 -11.18
CA GLN A 113 -13.34 -1.30 -10.85
C GLN A 113 -12.79 -0.86 -9.50
N ARG A 114 -12.42 0.41 -9.41
CA ARG A 114 -12.01 1.01 -8.13
C ARG A 114 -13.24 1.25 -7.26
N LEU A 115 -13.29 0.59 -6.12
CA LEU A 115 -14.35 0.69 -5.12
C LEU A 115 -14.13 1.88 -4.18
N ALA A 116 -12.90 2.06 -3.70
CA ALA A 116 -12.54 3.13 -2.79
C ALA A 116 -11.07 3.57 -2.97
N PHE A 117 -10.71 4.71 -2.38
CA PHE A 117 -9.33 5.17 -2.31
C PHE A 117 -9.11 6.08 -1.10
N SER A 118 -7.86 6.16 -0.64
CA SER A 118 -7.44 7.13 0.37
C SER A 118 -6.89 8.41 -0.28
N ASP A 119 -6.83 9.48 0.51
CA ASP A 119 -5.93 10.59 0.24
C ASP A 119 -4.46 10.14 0.30
N GLU A 120 -3.56 10.95 -0.26
CA GLU A 120 -2.12 10.74 -0.10
C GLU A 120 -1.70 11.03 1.34
N ALA A 121 -0.97 10.09 1.95
CA ALA A 121 -0.35 10.25 3.26
C ALA A 121 1.16 10.43 3.10
N VAL A 122 1.72 11.44 3.76
CA VAL A 122 3.17 11.71 3.75
C VAL A 122 3.78 11.27 5.07
N TYR A 123 4.80 10.40 5.00
CA TYR A 123 5.58 9.94 6.13
C TYR A 123 7.03 10.41 6.00
N LYS A 124 7.50 11.21 6.95
CA LYS A 124 8.89 11.67 6.98
C LYS A 124 9.77 10.58 7.58
N VAL A 125 10.82 10.21 6.85
CA VAL A 125 11.83 9.25 7.30
C VAL A 125 12.90 10.05 8.04
N LYS A 126 13.15 9.68 9.30
CA LYS A 126 14.20 10.25 10.15
C LYS A 126 15.45 9.38 10.12
#